data_AF-A0A7W1I472-F1
#
_entry.id   AF-A0A7W1I472-F1
#
_cell.length_a   1.000
_cell.length_b   1.000
_cell.length_c   1.000
_cell.angle_alpha   90.00
_cell.angle_beta   90.00
_cell.angle_gamma   90.00
#
_symmetry.space_group_name_H-M   'P 1'
#
loop_
_entity.id
_entity.type
_entity.pdbx_description
1 polymer ?
#
loop_
_entity_poly.entity_id
_entity_poly.type
_entity_poly.pdbx_seq_one_letter_code
_entity_poly.pdbx_strand_id
1 'polypeptide(L)'
;MSDDTIPQTVLFPDLFNKPLIATFDQPHASSDGGAILLTAADARYGLIDGFARCLVDDRQPGKVRHTLTDLLAQRIFGLACGHPDANDADDLAADPIHKLLLGRDPIDGDPLASQPTLSRFENQVGAQDLYAMGCELAASVIERHRQRRHGRARRITIDLDPTDDPTHGAQQLTFFNGHYDTWCYLPLLAFVTFDDETEQYLCAAVLRPGNAPATRGARPVLRRLLDLLRAAFPKARFLVRLDGGFATPAIFDILDAEPRLD
;
A
#
# COMPACT_ATOMS: atom_id res chain seq x y z
N MET A 1 29.16 -18.31 3.27
CA MET A 1 29.85 -17.01 3.36
C MET A 1 30.84 -16.95 2.20
N SER A 2 30.38 -16.49 1.04
CA SER A 2 31.29 -16.01 -0.01
C SER A 2 31.37 -14.52 0.21
N ASP A 3 32.29 -14.10 1.08
CA ASP A 3 32.70 -12.71 1.09
C ASP A 3 33.61 -12.57 -0.13
N ASP A 4 33.04 -12.16 -1.26
CA ASP A 4 33.82 -11.83 -2.45
C ASP A 4 34.56 -10.51 -2.17
N THR A 5 35.62 -10.59 -1.37
CA THR A 5 36.53 -9.49 -0.98
C THR A 5 37.46 -9.10 -2.13
N ILE A 6 36.94 -8.94 -3.34
CA ILE A 6 37.65 -8.16 -4.35
C ILE A 6 36.86 -6.86 -4.50
N PRO A 7 37.35 -5.74 -3.95
CA PRO A 7 36.81 -4.43 -4.23
C PRO A 7 36.65 -4.29 -5.74
N GLN A 8 35.42 -4.18 -6.22
CA GLN A 8 35.20 -3.89 -7.62
C GLN A 8 35.63 -2.45 -7.83
N THR A 9 36.80 -2.27 -8.42
CA THR A 9 37.30 -0.95 -8.79
C THR A 9 37.01 -0.72 -10.25
N VAL A 10 36.25 0.34 -10.55
CA VAL A 10 36.01 0.78 -11.92
C VAL A 10 36.85 2.02 -12.19
N LEU A 11 37.72 1.95 -13.20
CA LEU A 11 38.55 3.05 -13.65
C LEU A 11 37.90 3.71 -14.89
N PHE A 12 37.69 5.02 -14.81
CA PHE A 12 37.32 5.84 -15.96
C PHE A 12 38.51 6.73 -16.33
N PRO A 13 39.41 6.26 -17.23
CA PRO A 13 40.66 6.94 -17.49
C PRO A 13 40.48 8.23 -18.29
N ASP A 14 39.49 8.26 -19.20
CA ASP A 14 39.33 9.31 -20.20
C ASP A 14 38.02 10.12 -20.07
N LEU A 15 37.18 9.81 -19.07
CA LEU A 15 35.90 10.50 -18.87
C LEU A 15 36.10 11.94 -18.37
N PHE A 16 37.22 12.21 -17.69
CA PHE A 16 37.57 13.51 -17.12
C PHE A 16 39.06 13.82 -17.32
N ASN A 17 39.45 15.08 -17.12
CA ASN A 17 40.86 15.53 -17.19
C ASN A 17 41.79 14.84 -16.17
N LYS A 18 41.24 14.06 -15.23
CA LYS A 18 41.95 13.21 -14.28
C LYS A 18 41.24 11.86 -14.22
N PRO A 19 41.98 10.73 -14.06
CA PRO A 19 41.36 9.42 -13.89
C PRO A 19 40.43 9.40 -12.68
N LEU A 20 39.20 8.93 -12.86
CA LEU A 20 38.26 8.65 -11.77
C LEU A 20 38.33 7.17 -11.41
N ILE A 21 38.54 6.88 -10.13
CA ILE A 21 38.55 5.52 -9.57
C ILE A 21 37.35 5.42 -8.61
N ALA A 22 36.36 4.61 -8.97
CA ALA A 22 35.26 4.26 -8.09
C ALA A 22 35.56 2.90 -7.43
N THR A 23 35.51 2.85 -6.10
CA THR A 23 35.74 1.62 -5.32
C THR A 23 34.50 1.34 -4.49
N PHE A 24 33.96 0.13 -4.61
CA PHE A 24 32.80 -0.34 -3.85
C PHE A 24 33.27 -1.24 -2.69
N ASP A 25 33.93 -0.65 -1.69
CA ASP A 25 34.58 -1.34 -0.57
C ASP A 25 33.94 -1.04 0.79
N GLN A 26 32.83 -0.30 0.83
CA GLN A 26 32.11 -0.05 2.06
C GLN A 26 31.21 -1.24 2.40
N PRO A 27 31.53 -2.03 3.43
CA PRO A 27 30.69 -3.14 3.84
C PRO A 27 29.38 -2.60 4.42
N HIS A 28 28.29 -3.35 4.21
CA HIS A 28 26.97 -3.02 4.76
C HIS A 28 26.48 -1.62 4.39
N ALA A 29 26.78 -1.16 3.18
CA ALA A 29 26.15 0.03 2.61
C ALA A 29 24.74 -0.31 2.11
N SER A 30 23.82 0.66 2.18
CA SER A 30 22.46 0.56 1.66
C SER A 30 22.05 1.87 0.99
N SER A 31 21.32 1.78 -0.11
CA SER A 31 20.70 2.94 -0.77
C SER A 31 19.46 3.45 -0.04
N ASP A 32 18.91 2.66 0.88
CA ASP A 32 17.55 2.84 1.39
C ASP A 32 17.52 3.41 2.81
N GLY A 33 18.60 4.06 3.26
CA GLY A 33 18.71 4.56 4.64
C GLY A 33 17.56 5.47 5.11
N GLY A 34 16.87 6.16 4.19
CA GLY A 34 15.68 6.96 4.48
C GLY A 34 14.45 6.14 4.90
N ALA A 35 14.42 4.84 4.60
CA ALA A 35 13.30 3.94 4.89
C ALA A 35 13.02 3.79 6.39
N ILE A 36 14.00 4.09 7.26
CA ILE A 36 13.82 4.09 8.72
C ILE A 36 12.66 5.00 9.15
N LEU A 37 12.39 6.07 8.40
CA LEU A 37 11.26 6.96 8.65
C LEU A 37 9.89 6.26 8.45
N LEU A 38 9.83 5.24 7.59
CA LEU A 38 8.63 4.42 7.39
C LEU A 38 8.35 3.57 8.62
N THR A 39 9.38 2.96 9.22
CA THR A 39 9.23 2.22 10.49
C THR A 39 8.81 3.16 11.63
N ALA A 40 9.37 4.38 11.70
CA ALA A 40 8.94 5.36 12.69
C ALA A 40 7.48 5.81 12.50
N ALA A 41 7.04 5.92 11.25
CA ALA A 41 5.65 6.21 10.91
C ALA A 41 4.73 5.04 11.30
N ASP A 42 5.08 3.81 10.92
CA ASP A 42 4.27 2.63 11.23
C ASP A 42 4.22 2.36 12.74
N ALA A 43 5.30 2.56 13.50
CA ALA A 43 5.28 2.45 14.96
C ALA A 43 4.25 3.38 15.63
N ARG A 44 3.93 4.51 14.98
CA ARG A 44 2.89 5.44 15.43
C ARG A 44 1.49 5.04 14.95
N TYR A 45 1.37 4.46 13.76
CA TYR A 45 0.08 4.20 13.12
C TYR A 45 -0.42 2.76 13.30
N GLY A 46 0.47 1.80 13.52
CA GLY A 46 0.18 0.38 13.68
C GLY A 46 -0.51 -0.25 12.46
N LEU A 47 -0.23 0.25 11.26
CA LEU A 47 -0.95 -0.16 10.05
C LEU A 47 -0.55 -1.56 9.61
N ILE A 48 0.74 -1.87 9.65
CA ILE A 48 1.26 -3.19 9.25
C ILE A 48 0.70 -4.27 10.18
N ASP A 49 0.75 -4.05 11.50
CA ASP A 49 0.17 -4.98 12.47
C ASP A 49 -1.35 -5.11 12.32
N GLY A 50 -2.05 -4.00 12.03
CA GLY A 50 -3.47 -4.00 11.71
C GLY A 50 -3.81 -4.94 10.56
N PHE A 51 -3.09 -4.78 9.45
CA PHE A 51 -3.28 -5.62 8.28
C PHE A 51 -2.87 -7.06 8.52
N ALA A 52 -1.75 -7.30 9.21
CA ALA A 52 -1.30 -8.67 9.50
C ALA A 52 -2.33 -9.45 10.34
N ARG A 53 -3.06 -8.80 11.25
CA ARG A 53 -4.17 -9.41 12.01
C ARG A 53 -5.35 -9.83 11.14
N CYS A 54 -5.50 -9.26 9.96
CA CYS A 54 -6.54 -9.65 9.01
C CYS A 54 -6.20 -10.93 8.23
N LEU A 55 -4.95 -11.39 8.29
CA LEU A 55 -4.48 -12.54 7.54
C LEU A 55 -4.55 -13.81 8.39
N VAL A 56 -4.86 -14.94 7.75
CA VAL A 56 -4.84 -16.25 8.39
C VAL A 56 -3.56 -16.99 8.04
N ASP A 57 -2.77 -17.35 9.05
CA ASP A 57 -1.60 -18.21 8.89
C ASP A 57 -1.97 -19.69 9.07
N ASP A 58 -2.18 -20.40 7.96
CA ASP A 58 -2.46 -21.84 7.94
C ASP A 58 -1.19 -22.71 7.88
N ARG A 59 -0.02 -22.08 7.86
CA ARG A 59 1.27 -22.78 7.76
C ARG A 59 1.55 -23.50 9.06
N GLN A 60 2.29 -24.61 8.97
CA GLN A 60 2.68 -25.36 10.17
C GLN A 60 3.57 -24.48 11.07
N PRO A 61 3.17 -24.16 12.32
CA PRO A 61 3.87 -23.16 13.14
C PRO A 61 5.37 -23.41 13.33
N GLY A 62 5.77 -24.66 13.56
CA GLY A 62 7.19 -25.04 13.72
C GLY A 62 8.05 -24.92 12.46
N LYS A 63 7.46 -24.57 11.32
CA LYS A 63 8.15 -24.33 10.04
C LYS A 63 8.10 -22.87 9.59
N VAL A 64 7.48 -21.99 10.38
CA VAL A 64 7.39 -20.56 10.07
C VAL A 64 8.70 -19.88 10.47
N ARG A 65 9.49 -19.48 9.46
CA ARG A 65 10.70 -18.65 9.66
C ARG A 65 10.39 -17.16 9.62
N HIS A 66 9.42 -16.76 8.80
CA HIS A 66 9.01 -15.36 8.63
C HIS A 66 7.52 -15.24 8.94
N THR A 67 7.18 -14.41 9.91
CA THR A 67 5.79 -14.15 10.31
C THR A 67 5.04 -13.48 9.15
N LEU A 68 3.70 -13.54 9.16
CA LEU A 68 2.93 -12.78 8.16
C LEU A 68 3.17 -11.27 8.28
N THR A 69 3.38 -10.76 9.50
CA THR A 69 3.77 -9.37 9.74
C THR A 69 5.09 -9.04 9.05
N ASP A 70 6.14 -9.86 9.21
CA ASP A 70 7.44 -9.67 8.55
C ASP A 70 7.28 -9.65 7.03
N LEU A 71 6.55 -10.62 6.47
CA LEU A 71 6.37 -10.74 5.01
C LEU A 71 5.62 -9.52 4.45
N LEU A 72 4.57 -9.08 5.15
CA LEU A 72 3.80 -7.90 4.79
C LEU A 72 4.63 -6.61 4.92
N ALA A 73 5.37 -6.46 6.01
CA ALA A 73 6.26 -5.32 6.26
C ALA A 73 7.34 -5.22 5.19
N GLN A 74 8.01 -6.33 4.89
CA GLN A 74 9.04 -6.40 3.85
C GLN A 74 8.50 -5.95 2.50
N ARG A 75 7.27 -6.35 2.14
CA ARG A 75 6.65 -5.90 0.88
C ARG A 75 6.25 -4.43 0.90
N ILE A 76 5.65 -3.94 1.97
CA ILE A 76 5.24 -2.53 2.07
C ILE A 76 6.47 -1.61 2.02
N PHE A 77 7.53 -1.95 2.75
CA PHE A 77 8.75 -1.15 2.73
C PHE A 77 9.49 -1.26 1.39
N GLY A 78 9.59 -2.45 0.80
CA GLY A 78 10.15 -2.62 -0.54
C GLY A 78 9.41 -1.78 -1.59
N LEU A 79 8.07 -1.77 -1.57
CA LEU A 79 7.26 -0.92 -2.45
C LEU A 79 7.55 0.57 -2.24
N ALA A 80 7.62 1.01 -0.99
CA ALA A 80 7.90 2.41 -0.65
C ALA A 80 9.34 2.85 -1.02
N CYS A 81 10.29 1.91 -1.04
CA CYS A 81 11.67 2.13 -1.47
C CYS A 81 11.86 2.03 -2.99
N GLY A 82 10.84 1.62 -3.76
CA GLY A 82 10.93 1.53 -5.21
C GLY A 82 11.27 0.14 -5.76
N HIS A 83 11.02 -0.93 -4.99
CA HIS A 83 11.20 -2.34 -5.38
C HIS A 83 9.85 -3.07 -5.57
N PRO A 84 9.03 -2.68 -6.58
CA PRO A 84 7.65 -3.16 -6.70
C PRO A 84 7.48 -4.60 -7.21
N ASP A 85 8.41 -5.09 -8.03
CA ASP A 85 8.37 -6.41 -8.68
C ASP A 85 8.96 -7.55 -7.82
N ALA A 86 9.58 -7.20 -6.69
CA ALA A 86 10.21 -8.10 -5.73
C ALA A 86 11.40 -8.91 -6.27
N ASN A 87 11.91 -8.66 -7.48
CA ASN A 87 13.07 -9.37 -8.01
C ASN A 87 14.33 -9.13 -7.17
N ASP A 88 14.48 -7.94 -6.61
CA ASP A 88 15.58 -7.52 -5.73
C ASP A 88 15.47 -8.14 -4.33
N ALA A 89 14.38 -8.84 -3.99
CA ALA A 89 14.13 -9.31 -2.63
C ALA A 89 15.20 -10.28 -2.12
N ASP A 90 15.84 -11.05 -3.00
CA ASP A 90 16.94 -11.95 -2.62
C ASP A 90 18.20 -11.16 -2.22
N ASP A 91 18.51 -10.06 -2.91
CA ASP A 91 19.63 -9.19 -2.57
C ASP A 91 19.31 -8.34 -1.32
N LEU A 92 18.13 -7.74 -1.28
CA LEU A 92 17.64 -6.94 -0.15
C LEU A 92 17.45 -7.77 1.12
N ALA A 93 17.30 -9.09 1.03
CA ALA A 93 17.18 -9.95 2.21
C ALA A 93 18.41 -9.85 3.13
N ALA A 94 19.59 -9.55 2.58
CA ALA A 94 20.81 -9.34 3.33
C ALA A 94 21.11 -7.86 3.63
N ASP A 95 20.35 -6.92 3.05
CA ASP A 95 20.58 -5.49 3.22
C ASP A 95 20.40 -5.05 4.69
N PRO A 96 21.35 -4.28 5.25
CA PRO A 96 21.34 -3.91 6.66
C PRO A 96 20.17 -3.00 7.05
N ILE A 97 19.74 -2.11 6.15
CA ILE A 97 18.59 -1.25 6.42
C ILE A 97 17.31 -2.08 6.37
N HIS A 98 17.12 -2.92 5.36
CA HIS A 98 15.93 -3.78 5.27
C HIS A 98 15.80 -4.72 6.48
N LYS A 99 16.90 -5.32 6.96
CA LYS A 99 16.92 -6.06 8.23
C LYS A 99 16.46 -5.19 9.40
N LEU A 100 17.00 -3.97 9.51
CA LEU A 100 16.65 -3.02 10.56
C LEU A 100 15.16 -2.61 10.52
N LEU A 101 14.57 -2.45 9.33
CA LEU A 101 13.14 -2.10 9.18
C LEU A 101 12.22 -3.15 9.81
N LEU A 102 12.66 -4.40 9.85
CA LEU A 102 11.95 -5.54 10.45
C LEU A 102 12.47 -5.88 11.87
N GLY A 103 13.21 -4.96 12.50
CA GLY A 103 13.71 -5.12 13.87
C GLY A 103 14.80 -6.17 14.03
N ARG A 104 15.49 -6.54 12.95
CA ARG A 104 16.62 -7.48 12.98
C ARG A 104 17.93 -6.71 13.09
N ASP A 105 18.95 -7.37 13.63
CA ASP A 105 20.29 -6.80 13.65
C ASP A 105 20.78 -6.56 12.20
N PRO A 106 21.25 -5.35 11.86
CA PRO A 106 21.62 -5.00 10.49
C PRO A 106 22.81 -5.79 9.96
N ILE A 107 23.69 -6.28 10.84
CA ILE A 107 24.91 -7.00 10.46
C ILE A 107 24.66 -8.50 10.62
N ASP A 108 24.39 -8.94 11.84
CA ASP A 108 24.36 -10.36 12.23
C ASP A 108 22.96 -10.97 12.17
N GLY A 109 21.93 -10.15 11.91
CA GLY A 109 20.54 -10.60 11.88
C GLY A 109 20.26 -11.55 10.71
N ASP A 110 19.32 -12.47 10.95
CA ASP A 110 18.82 -13.41 9.95
C ASP A 110 18.33 -12.67 8.69
N PRO A 111 18.63 -13.18 7.48
CA PRO A 111 18.18 -12.57 6.24
C PRO A 111 16.65 -12.59 6.13
N LEU A 112 16.09 -11.58 5.47
CA LEU A 112 14.64 -11.48 5.21
C LEU A 112 14.17 -12.58 4.26
N ALA A 113 12.86 -12.58 3.95
CA ALA A 113 12.29 -13.59 3.08
C ALA A 113 12.80 -13.42 1.64
N SER A 114 13.09 -14.53 0.99
CA SER A 114 13.47 -14.59 -0.43
C SER A 114 12.30 -14.24 -1.36
N GLN A 115 12.61 -13.90 -2.61
CA GLN A 115 11.62 -13.60 -3.65
C GLN A 115 10.55 -14.70 -3.81
N PRO A 116 10.90 -16.01 -3.86
CA PRO A 116 9.87 -17.05 -3.99
C PRO A 116 9.00 -17.20 -2.74
N THR A 117 9.50 -16.79 -1.58
CA THR A 117 8.74 -16.81 -0.32
C THR A 117 7.71 -15.69 -0.30
N LEU A 118 8.09 -14.48 -0.74
CA LEU A 118 7.18 -13.36 -0.91
C LEU A 118 6.10 -13.65 -1.96
N SER A 119 6.49 -14.25 -3.09
CA SER A 119 5.54 -14.66 -4.13
C SER A 119 4.49 -15.64 -3.60
N ARG A 120 4.92 -16.65 -2.82
CA ARG A 120 3.99 -17.60 -2.19
C ARG A 120 3.05 -16.92 -1.20
N PHE A 121 3.58 -15.97 -0.41
CA PHE A 121 2.78 -15.17 0.51
C PHE A 121 1.71 -14.37 -0.21
N GLU A 122 2.05 -13.57 -1.23
CA GLU A 122 1.10 -12.74 -1.96
C GLU A 122 0.01 -13.58 -2.65
N ASN A 123 0.37 -14.76 -3.19
CA ASN A 123 -0.57 -15.67 -3.84
C ASN A 123 -1.45 -16.47 -2.86
N GLN A 124 -1.13 -16.47 -1.56
CA GLN A 124 -1.94 -17.11 -0.54
C GLN A 124 -3.10 -16.21 -0.06
N VAL A 125 -2.95 -14.89 -0.17
CA VAL A 125 -3.94 -13.92 0.33
C VAL A 125 -5.24 -13.99 -0.48
N GLY A 126 -6.35 -14.27 0.19
CA GLY A 126 -7.66 -14.45 -0.44
C GLY A 126 -8.53 -13.20 -0.42
N ALA A 127 -9.67 -13.27 -1.10
CA ALA A 127 -10.64 -12.17 -1.17
C ALA A 127 -11.22 -11.78 0.21
N GLN A 128 -11.34 -12.73 1.14
CA GLN A 128 -11.81 -12.46 2.51
C GLN A 128 -10.78 -11.66 3.31
N ASP A 129 -9.50 -12.03 3.20
CA ASP A 129 -8.38 -11.33 3.83
C ASP A 129 -8.28 -9.90 3.29
N LEU A 130 -8.33 -9.73 1.96
CA LEU A 130 -8.32 -8.40 1.31
C LEU A 130 -9.50 -7.53 1.74
N TYR A 131 -10.69 -8.12 1.89
CA TYR A 131 -11.85 -7.40 2.41
C TYR A 131 -11.63 -6.94 3.85
N ALA A 132 -11.11 -7.81 4.72
CA ALA A 132 -10.79 -7.49 6.10
C ALA A 132 -9.72 -6.38 6.20
N MET A 133 -8.64 -6.48 5.42
CA MET A 133 -7.62 -5.43 5.32
C MET A 133 -8.21 -4.10 4.85
N GLY A 134 -9.11 -4.13 3.86
CA GLY A 134 -9.81 -2.92 3.40
C GLY A 134 -10.72 -2.30 4.47
N CYS A 135 -11.29 -3.09 5.37
CA CYS A 135 -12.03 -2.60 6.54
C CYS A 135 -11.06 -2.01 7.59
N GLU A 136 -9.95 -2.68 7.86
CA GLU A 136 -8.92 -2.19 8.79
C GLU A 136 -8.29 -0.87 8.32
N LEU A 137 -8.04 -0.71 7.01
CA LEU A 137 -7.55 0.54 6.44
C LEU A 137 -8.51 1.69 6.74
N ALA A 138 -9.80 1.50 6.43
CA ALA A 138 -10.82 2.51 6.66
C ALA A 138 -10.92 2.85 8.16
N ALA A 139 -11.00 1.83 9.02
CA ALA A 139 -11.10 1.99 10.46
C ALA A 139 -9.89 2.74 11.03
N SER A 140 -8.67 2.35 10.66
CA SER A 140 -7.42 2.93 11.15
C SER A 140 -7.29 4.40 10.77
N VAL A 141 -7.58 4.74 9.51
CA VAL A 141 -7.54 6.13 9.03
C VAL A 141 -8.60 6.96 9.76
N ILE A 142 -9.85 6.50 9.79
CA ILE A 142 -10.96 7.23 10.42
C ILE A 142 -10.72 7.44 11.92
N GLU A 143 -10.29 6.41 12.64
CA GLU A 143 -10.00 6.47 14.08
C GLU A 143 -8.87 7.47 14.37
N ARG A 144 -7.80 7.44 13.58
CA ARG A 144 -6.71 8.42 13.69
C ARG A 144 -7.23 9.84 13.53
N HIS A 145 -8.07 10.11 12.53
CA HIS A 145 -8.65 11.43 12.33
C HIS A 145 -9.62 11.81 13.44
N ARG A 146 -10.40 10.85 13.94
CA ARG A 146 -11.29 11.05 15.10
C ARG A 146 -10.49 11.50 16.31
N GLN A 147 -9.36 10.86 16.61
CA GLN A 147 -8.48 11.25 17.72
C GLN A 147 -7.86 12.64 17.48
N ARG A 148 -7.25 12.84 16.30
CA ARG A 148 -6.59 14.11 15.93
C ARG A 148 -7.54 15.31 16.01
N ARG A 149 -8.81 15.12 15.63
CA ARG A 149 -9.83 16.18 15.58
C ARG A 149 -10.79 16.16 16.77
N HIS A 150 -10.55 15.33 17.77
CA HIS A 150 -11.43 15.15 18.95
C HIS A 150 -12.89 14.84 18.58
N GLY A 151 -13.10 14.04 17.53
CA GLY A 151 -14.42 13.66 17.02
C GLY A 151 -15.21 14.80 16.35
N ARG A 152 -14.52 15.86 15.89
CA ARG A 152 -15.15 17.06 15.33
C ARG A 152 -14.79 17.27 13.85
N ALA A 153 -15.81 17.39 13.03
CA ALA A 153 -15.75 17.87 11.66
C ALA A 153 -17.10 18.51 11.33
N ARG A 154 -17.11 19.60 10.56
CA ARG A 154 -18.36 20.22 10.05
C ARG A 154 -18.79 19.53 8.77
N ARG A 155 -17.86 19.32 7.85
CA ARG A 155 -18.06 18.62 6.58
C ARG A 155 -16.99 17.54 6.41
N ILE A 156 -17.39 16.40 5.90
CA ILE A 156 -16.48 15.35 5.44
C ILE A 156 -16.82 15.08 3.98
N THR A 157 -15.86 15.29 3.10
CA THR A 157 -15.98 14.99 1.69
C THR A 157 -15.46 13.59 1.43
N ILE A 158 -16.21 12.78 0.69
CA ILE A 158 -15.81 11.44 0.25
C ILE A 158 -15.68 11.49 -1.27
N ASP A 159 -14.48 11.23 -1.77
CA ASP A 159 -14.15 11.16 -3.20
C ASP A 159 -14.08 9.70 -3.61
N LEU A 160 -14.86 9.27 -4.61
CA LEU A 160 -14.70 7.95 -5.22
C LEU A 160 -14.33 8.12 -6.68
N ASP A 161 -13.13 7.67 -7.02
CA ASP A 161 -12.58 7.80 -8.36
C ASP A 161 -11.99 6.47 -8.86
N PRO A 162 -12.35 6.04 -10.09
CA PRO A 162 -11.54 5.06 -10.80
C PRO A 162 -10.23 5.71 -11.24
N THR A 163 -9.12 4.98 -11.06
CA THR A 163 -7.83 5.32 -11.70
C THR A 163 -7.42 4.16 -12.58
N ASP A 164 -6.76 4.44 -13.70
CA ASP A 164 -6.07 3.39 -14.45
C ASP A 164 -4.76 3.02 -13.74
N ASP A 165 -4.44 1.74 -13.81
CA ASP A 165 -3.15 1.19 -13.38
C ASP A 165 -2.61 0.34 -14.55
N PRO A 166 -1.75 0.92 -15.41
CA PRO A 166 -1.23 0.26 -16.60
C PRO A 166 -0.57 -1.09 -16.29
N THR A 167 -0.87 -2.08 -17.12
CA THR A 167 -0.37 -3.45 -16.97
C THR A 167 0.64 -3.79 -18.05
N HIS A 168 1.45 -4.81 -17.80
CA HIS A 168 2.48 -5.28 -18.72
C HIS A 168 2.31 -6.76 -19.03
N GLY A 169 2.55 -7.15 -20.29
CA GLY A 169 2.44 -8.55 -20.72
C GLY A 169 1.01 -9.10 -20.59
N ALA A 170 0.90 -10.34 -20.12
CA ALA A 170 -0.37 -11.08 -20.03
C ALA A 170 -0.83 -11.28 -18.57
N GLN A 171 -0.77 -10.21 -17.76
CA GLN A 171 -1.22 -10.26 -16.37
C GLN A 171 -2.71 -10.65 -16.26
N GLN A 172 -3.07 -11.38 -15.21
CA GLN A 172 -4.45 -11.80 -15.00
C GLN A 172 -5.35 -10.58 -14.80
N LEU A 173 -6.54 -10.55 -15.42
CA LEU A 173 -7.51 -9.45 -15.34
C LEU A 173 -7.09 -8.12 -16.01
N THR A 174 -5.98 -8.12 -16.76
CA THR A 174 -5.69 -7.01 -17.68
C THR A 174 -6.72 -7.00 -18.81
N PHE A 175 -7.30 -5.83 -19.06
CA PHE A 175 -8.18 -5.62 -20.20
C PHE A 175 -7.99 -4.21 -20.76
N PHE A 176 -8.15 -4.07 -22.07
CA PHE A 176 -8.11 -2.77 -22.72
C PHE A 176 -9.28 -1.89 -22.26
N ASN A 177 -8.98 -0.67 -21.83
CA ASN A 177 -9.97 0.33 -21.46
C ASN A 177 -9.97 1.46 -22.48
N GLY A 178 -11.11 1.65 -23.18
CA GLY A 178 -11.22 2.66 -24.24
C GLY A 178 -11.27 4.12 -23.77
N HIS A 179 -11.52 4.39 -22.49
CA HIS A 179 -11.47 5.75 -21.95
C HIS A 179 -10.02 6.20 -21.70
N TYR A 180 -9.19 5.30 -21.16
CA TYR A 180 -7.78 5.56 -20.86
C TYR A 180 -6.84 5.14 -22.01
N ASP A 181 -7.37 4.53 -23.06
CA ASP A 181 -6.64 4.04 -24.25
C ASP A 181 -5.42 3.15 -23.89
N THR A 182 -5.59 2.27 -22.92
CA THR A 182 -4.50 1.44 -22.39
C THR A 182 -4.99 0.09 -21.87
N TRP A 183 -4.07 -0.86 -21.73
CA TRP A 183 -4.29 -2.12 -21.04
C TRP A 183 -3.98 -1.93 -19.56
N CYS A 184 -5.00 -1.97 -18.71
CA CYS A 184 -4.85 -1.63 -17.30
C CYS A 184 -5.70 -2.50 -16.38
N TYR A 185 -5.45 -2.35 -15.09
CA TYR A 185 -6.50 -2.48 -14.08
C TYR A 185 -7.23 -1.15 -13.93
N LEU A 186 -8.43 -1.20 -13.33
CA LEU A 186 -9.19 0.01 -13.03
C LEU A 186 -9.52 0.10 -11.52
N PRO A 187 -8.53 0.25 -10.62
CA PRO A 187 -8.78 0.41 -9.19
C PRO A 187 -9.87 1.43 -8.87
N LEU A 188 -10.73 1.12 -7.91
CA LEU A 188 -11.61 2.10 -7.26
C LEU A 188 -10.91 2.61 -6.00
N LEU A 189 -10.61 3.90 -5.96
CA LEU A 189 -10.07 4.54 -4.78
C LEU A 189 -11.15 5.36 -4.09
N ALA A 190 -11.14 5.37 -2.75
CA ALA A 190 -11.99 6.24 -1.96
C ALA A 190 -11.14 7.07 -1.00
N PHE A 191 -11.22 8.39 -1.12
CA PHE A 191 -10.53 9.33 -0.26
C PHE A 191 -11.52 10.08 0.62
N VAL A 192 -11.06 10.53 1.78
CA VAL A 192 -11.80 11.44 2.64
C VAL A 192 -11.03 12.73 2.85
N THR A 193 -11.75 13.86 2.87
CA THR A 193 -11.22 15.19 3.20
C THR A 193 -12.04 15.78 4.34
N PHE A 194 -11.39 16.37 5.34
CA PHE A 194 -12.06 16.94 6.52
C PHE A 194 -12.11 18.47 6.43
N ASP A 195 -13.31 19.04 6.47
CA ASP A 195 -13.55 20.48 6.37
C ASP A 195 -12.84 21.09 5.14
N ASP A 196 -11.91 22.03 5.35
CA ASP A 196 -11.16 22.73 4.31
C ASP A 196 -9.68 22.28 4.28
N GLU A 197 -9.36 21.09 4.80
CA GLU A 197 -8.00 20.53 4.72
C GLU A 197 -7.57 20.34 3.25
N THR A 198 -6.29 20.58 2.99
CA THR A 198 -5.67 20.36 1.67
C THR A 198 -5.43 18.88 1.40
N GLU A 199 -5.19 18.10 2.44
CA GLU A 199 -4.84 16.69 2.35
C GLU A 199 -6.08 15.81 2.19
N GLN A 200 -5.96 14.82 1.29
CA GLN A 200 -6.90 13.74 1.13
C GLN A 200 -6.34 12.46 1.73
N TYR A 201 -7.18 11.65 2.36
CA TYR A 201 -6.77 10.43 3.06
C TYR A 201 -7.42 9.21 2.43
N LEU A 202 -6.60 8.27 1.95
CA LEU A 202 -7.08 7.03 1.34
C LEU A 202 -7.76 6.14 2.38
N CYS A 203 -9.05 5.84 2.19
CA CYS A 203 -9.83 4.98 3.07
C CYS A 203 -10.28 3.66 2.42
N ALA A 204 -10.20 3.55 1.09
CA ALA A 204 -10.39 2.28 0.40
C ALA A 204 -9.62 2.24 -0.92
N ALA A 205 -9.06 1.08 -1.23
CA ALA A 205 -8.54 0.76 -2.55
C ALA A 205 -9.07 -0.63 -2.93
N VAL A 206 -9.75 -0.73 -4.07
CA VAL A 206 -10.30 -1.99 -4.58
C VAL A 206 -9.79 -2.21 -5.99
N LEU A 207 -8.90 -3.19 -6.17
CA LEU A 207 -8.42 -3.58 -7.48
C LEU A 207 -9.57 -4.17 -8.31
N ARG A 208 -9.68 -3.75 -9.57
CA ARG A 208 -10.72 -4.23 -10.50
C ARG A 208 -10.11 -4.50 -11.88
N PRO A 209 -10.70 -5.42 -12.66
CA PRO A 209 -10.29 -5.63 -14.05
C PRO A 209 -10.40 -4.34 -14.88
N GLY A 210 -9.58 -4.18 -15.91
CA GLY A 210 -9.55 -2.97 -16.76
C GLY A 210 -10.86 -2.61 -17.45
N ASN A 211 -11.74 -3.59 -17.66
CA ASN A 211 -13.07 -3.43 -18.25
C ASN A 211 -14.21 -3.25 -17.22
N ALA A 212 -13.88 -3.06 -15.94
CA ALA A 212 -14.89 -2.89 -14.91
C ALA A 212 -15.68 -1.59 -15.12
N PRO A 213 -17.02 -1.62 -15.02
CA PRO A 213 -17.80 -0.39 -15.02
C PRO A 213 -17.46 0.44 -13.77
N ALA A 214 -17.48 1.77 -13.89
CA ALA A 214 -17.08 2.68 -12.81
C ALA A 214 -17.82 2.41 -11.48
N THR A 215 -19.10 2.05 -11.55
CA THR A 215 -19.96 1.77 -10.38
C THR A 215 -19.66 0.44 -9.68
N ARG A 216 -18.86 -0.46 -10.26
CA ARG A 216 -18.55 -1.77 -9.68
C ARG A 216 -17.82 -1.59 -8.35
N GLY A 217 -18.45 -2.00 -7.26
CA GLY A 217 -17.92 -1.89 -5.90
C GLY A 217 -18.19 -0.55 -5.20
N ALA A 218 -18.75 0.45 -5.89
CA ALA A 218 -18.97 1.78 -5.34
C ALA A 218 -19.93 1.78 -4.15
N ARG A 219 -21.10 1.16 -4.30
CA ARG A 219 -22.13 1.07 -3.25
C ARG A 219 -21.61 0.48 -1.93
N PRO A 220 -21.02 -0.73 -1.88
CA PRO A 220 -20.58 -1.30 -0.62
C PRO A 220 -19.43 -0.50 0.01
N VAL A 221 -18.53 0.08 -0.78
CA VAL A 221 -17.47 0.96 -0.29
C VAL A 221 -18.06 2.21 0.34
N LEU A 222 -18.93 2.92 -0.37
CA LEU A 222 -19.54 4.16 0.10
C LEU A 222 -20.33 3.95 1.40
N ARG A 223 -21.19 2.92 1.45
CA ARG A 223 -21.98 2.61 2.65
C ARG A 223 -21.08 2.36 3.85
N ARG A 224 -20.06 1.51 3.69
CA ARG A 224 -19.11 1.18 4.77
C ARG A 224 -18.41 2.44 5.30
N LEU A 225 -17.96 3.31 4.40
CA LEU A 225 -17.30 4.56 4.80
C LEU A 225 -18.26 5.50 5.53
N LEU A 226 -19.48 5.69 5.01
CA LEU A 226 -20.49 6.53 5.66
C LEU A 226 -20.84 6.02 7.07
N ASP A 227 -20.98 4.72 7.25
CA ASP A 227 -21.28 4.12 8.56
C ASP A 227 -20.15 4.39 9.57
N LEU A 228 -18.90 4.13 9.18
CA LEU A 228 -17.73 4.39 10.03
C LEU A 228 -17.56 5.88 10.35
N LEU A 229 -17.71 6.74 9.34
CA LEU A 229 -17.56 8.19 9.50
C LEU A 229 -18.67 8.79 10.36
N ARG A 230 -19.92 8.32 10.24
CA ARG A 230 -21.03 8.77 11.09
C ARG A 230 -20.82 8.38 12.54
N ALA A 231 -20.30 7.18 12.79
CA ALA A 231 -19.95 6.75 14.14
C ALA A 231 -18.82 7.61 14.73
N ALA A 232 -17.79 7.91 13.94
CA ALA A 232 -16.64 8.71 14.37
C ALA A 232 -16.94 10.22 14.50
N PHE A 233 -17.79 10.76 13.63
CA PHE A 233 -18.10 12.18 13.50
C PHE A 233 -19.62 12.41 13.45
N PRO A 234 -20.34 12.22 14.57
CA PRO A 234 -21.80 12.18 14.60
C PRO A 234 -22.47 13.52 14.26
N LYS A 235 -21.72 14.62 14.15
CA LYS A 235 -22.23 15.96 13.80
C LYS A 235 -21.85 16.43 12.40
N ALA A 236 -21.04 15.65 11.67
CA ALA A 236 -20.59 16.02 10.34
C ALA A 236 -21.75 15.95 9.33
N ARG A 237 -21.71 16.86 8.35
CA ARG A 237 -22.41 16.73 7.08
C ARG A 237 -21.49 16.03 6.08
N PHE A 238 -22.05 15.23 5.17
CA PHE A 238 -21.27 14.45 4.22
C PHE A 238 -21.45 15.00 2.81
N LEU A 239 -20.36 15.19 2.08
CA LEU A 239 -20.40 15.51 0.65
C LEU A 239 -19.79 14.32 -0.10
N VAL A 240 -20.50 13.75 -1.06
CA VAL A 240 -19.96 12.67 -1.90
C VAL A 240 -19.67 13.24 -3.28
N ARG A 241 -18.40 13.15 -3.71
CA ARG A 241 -17.94 13.54 -5.05
C ARG A 241 -17.62 12.28 -5.85
N LEU A 242 -18.16 12.23 -7.06
CA LEU A 242 -18.05 11.10 -7.97
C LEU A 242 -17.76 11.64 -9.37
N ASP A 243 -16.93 10.93 -10.14
CA ASP A 243 -16.81 11.16 -11.58
C ASP A 243 -18.13 10.86 -12.34
N GLY A 244 -18.25 11.39 -13.57
CA GLY A 244 -19.36 11.17 -14.47
C GLY A 244 -19.66 9.69 -14.75
N GLY A 245 -18.65 8.80 -14.66
CA GLY A 245 -18.86 7.35 -14.76
C GLY A 245 -19.82 6.76 -13.71
N PHE A 246 -20.08 7.46 -12.60
CA PHE A 246 -21.00 7.02 -11.55
C PHE A 246 -22.43 7.54 -11.71
N ALA A 247 -22.71 8.39 -12.70
CA ALA A 247 -24.02 9.02 -12.94
C ALA A 247 -25.06 8.00 -13.43
N THR A 248 -25.51 7.13 -12.53
CA THR A 248 -26.47 6.07 -12.79
C THR A 248 -27.63 6.17 -11.80
N PRO A 249 -28.86 5.78 -12.20
CA PRO A 249 -30.02 5.83 -11.30
C PRO A 249 -29.77 5.11 -9.97
N ALA A 250 -29.14 3.94 -10.02
CA ALA A 250 -28.85 3.15 -8.82
C ALA A 250 -27.92 3.87 -7.82
N ILE A 251 -26.98 4.70 -8.29
CA ILE A 251 -26.12 5.50 -7.41
C ILE A 251 -26.92 6.66 -6.82
N PHE A 252 -27.71 7.37 -7.62
CA PHE A 252 -28.56 8.46 -7.13
C PHE A 252 -29.58 7.98 -6.09
N ASP A 253 -30.25 6.86 -6.33
CA ASP A 253 -31.20 6.26 -5.38
C ASP A 253 -30.56 5.96 -4.01
N ILE A 254 -29.27 5.60 -4.01
CA ILE A 254 -28.53 5.37 -2.76
C ILE A 254 -28.25 6.69 -2.08
N LEU A 255 -27.71 7.67 -2.81
CA LEU A 255 -27.35 8.98 -2.26
C LEU A 255 -28.58 9.71 -1.69
N ASP A 256 -29.72 9.66 -2.39
CA ASP A 256 -30.99 10.26 -1.95
C ASP A 256 -31.53 9.60 -0.66
N ALA A 257 -31.20 8.33 -0.43
CA ALA A 257 -31.58 7.61 0.79
C ALA A 257 -30.64 7.87 1.98
N GLU A 258 -29.48 8.52 1.77
CA GLU A 258 -28.48 8.73 2.83
C GLU A 258 -28.79 9.97 3.68
N PRO A 259 -29.01 9.82 5.01
CA PRO A 259 -29.27 10.98 5.87
C PRO A 259 -28.03 11.86 6.02
N ARG A 260 -28.26 13.19 6.00
CA ARG A 260 -27.22 14.24 6.19
C ARG A 260 -26.15 14.24 5.10
N LEU A 261 -26.50 13.75 3.92
CA LEU A 261 -25.76 13.99 2.70
C LEU A 261 -26.09 15.39 2.15
N ASP A 262 -25.08 16.13 1.72
CA ASP A 262 -25.14 17.47 1.12
C ASP A 262 -25.31 17.41 -0.39
#